data_AF-A0A7W1JHE7-F1
#
_entry.id   AF-A0A7W1JHE7-F1
#
_cell.length_a   1.000
_cell.length_b   1.000
_cell.length_c   1.000
_cell.angle_alpha   90.00
_cell.angle_beta   90.00
_cell.angle_gamma   90.00
#
_symmetry.space_group_name_H-M   'P 1'
#
loop_
_entity.id
_entity.type
_entity.pdbx_description
1 polymer ?
#
loop_
_entity_poly.entity_id
_entity_poly.type
_entity_poly.pdbx_seq_one_letter_code
_entity_poly.pdbx_strand_id
1 'polypeptide(L)'
;MVEPETAGDPMTKRKWVRRSLRTLATEMTRAGHAASAPTVARLLRKMDYSPRVNAKEKERSSQHPERNQQFEYIAEQTARFRSAGSPIISVDTKKKELIGDFRQAGQSWVQKPIEVNVHDFPSDAVGRA
;
A
#
# COMPACT_ATOMS: atom_id res chain seq x y z
N MET A 1 12.83 11.22 -17.64
CA MET A 1 11.40 11.35 -17.96
C MET A 1 10.66 10.47 -16.97
N VAL A 2 9.88 11.06 -16.05
CA VAL A 2 9.34 10.42 -14.83
C VAL A 2 7.98 9.75 -15.09
N GLU A 3 7.59 9.63 -16.36
CA GLU A 3 6.20 9.51 -16.78
C GLU A 3 5.79 8.12 -17.31
N PRO A 4 6.59 7.04 -17.12
CA PRO A 4 6.00 5.70 -17.06
C PRO A 4 6.63 4.83 -15.96
N GLU A 5 6.66 5.29 -14.71
CA GLU A 5 6.93 4.42 -13.53
C GLU A 5 5.65 4.18 -12.70
N THR A 6 4.48 4.31 -13.31
CA THR A 6 3.20 3.83 -12.77
C THR A 6 3.02 2.36 -13.18
N ALA A 7 3.30 1.47 -12.23
CA ALA A 7 3.18 0.00 -12.29
C ALA A 7 4.10 -0.69 -13.32
N GLY A 8 5.19 -1.30 -12.82
CA GLY A 8 6.10 -2.12 -13.62
C GLY A 8 5.59 -3.55 -13.86
N ASP A 9 5.88 -4.04 -15.06
CA ASP A 9 5.81 -5.42 -15.55
C ASP A 9 6.74 -6.36 -14.74
N PRO A 10 6.25 -7.53 -14.28
CA PRO A 10 7.01 -8.50 -13.47
C PRO A 10 8.22 -9.16 -14.17
N MET A 11 8.52 -8.88 -15.44
CA MET A 11 9.55 -9.59 -16.20
C MET A 11 10.98 -9.02 -16.17
N THR A 12 11.29 -7.91 -15.49
CA THR A 12 12.67 -7.36 -15.46
C THR A 12 13.32 -7.32 -14.08
N LYS A 13 14.61 -7.71 -14.01
CA LYS A 13 15.45 -7.86 -12.79
C LYS A 13 15.77 -6.55 -12.03
N ARG A 14 15.06 -5.45 -12.26
CA ARG A 14 15.31 -4.18 -11.56
C ARG A 14 14.59 -4.18 -10.21
N LYS A 15 15.36 -4.26 -9.12
CA LYS A 15 14.84 -4.12 -7.76
C LYS A 15 14.54 -2.65 -7.48
N TRP A 16 13.26 -2.36 -7.28
CA TRP A 16 12.67 -1.03 -7.12
C TRP A 16 12.93 -0.47 -5.73
N VAL A 17 13.45 0.76 -5.63
CA VAL A 17 13.40 1.54 -4.38
C VAL A 17 12.86 2.92 -4.74
N ARG A 18 11.84 3.38 -4.02
CA ARG A 18 11.24 4.73 -4.13
C ARG A 18 12.36 5.77 -4.22
N ARG A 19 12.63 6.28 -5.43
CA ARG A 19 13.85 7.07 -5.67
C ARG A 19 13.71 8.41 -4.97
N SER A 20 14.59 8.64 -4.00
CA SER A 20 14.71 9.96 -3.38
C SER A 20 15.17 11.00 -4.42
N LEU A 21 14.91 12.28 -4.15
CA LEU A 21 15.43 13.38 -4.98
C LEU A 21 16.97 13.32 -5.14
N ARG A 22 17.69 12.81 -4.14
CA ARG A 22 19.14 12.60 -4.21
C ARG A 22 19.50 11.50 -5.20
N THR A 23 18.74 10.42 -5.23
CA THR A 23 18.92 9.35 -6.21
C THR A 23 18.71 9.87 -7.63
N LEU A 24 17.66 10.66 -7.84
CA LEU A 24 17.37 11.30 -9.13
C LEU A 24 18.47 12.28 -9.55
N ALA A 25 18.98 13.09 -8.60
CA ALA A 25 20.11 13.99 -8.84
C ALA A 25 21.39 13.24 -9.27
N THR A 26 21.72 12.14 -8.60
CA THR A 26 22.86 11.28 -8.97
C THR A 26 22.70 10.69 -10.36
N GLU A 27 21.50 10.25 -10.74
CA GLU A 27 21.24 9.71 -12.07
C GLU A 27 21.28 10.77 -13.16
N MET A 28 20.71 11.95 -12.92
CA MET A 28 20.84 13.08 -13.85
C MET A 28 22.31 13.45 -14.05
N THR A 29 23.10 13.46 -12.97
CA THR A 29 24.54 13.72 -13.04
C THR A 29 25.27 12.66 -13.86
N ARG A 30 24.93 11.36 -13.67
CA ARG A 30 25.46 10.27 -14.50
C ARG A 30 25.07 10.37 -15.97
N ALA A 31 23.90 10.93 -16.26
CA ALA A 31 23.43 11.19 -17.61
C ALA A 31 24.01 12.48 -18.23
N GLY A 32 24.96 13.16 -17.56
CA GLY A 32 25.60 14.37 -18.06
C GLY A 32 24.89 15.69 -17.69
N HIS A 33 23.82 15.61 -16.89
CA HIS A 33 23.05 16.77 -16.42
C HIS A 33 23.23 16.95 -14.91
N ALA A 34 24.34 17.59 -14.52
CA ALA A 34 24.60 17.86 -13.10
C ALA A 34 23.49 18.73 -12.49
N ALA A 35 22.72 18.16 -11.56
CA ALA A 35 21.65 18.84 -10.85
C ALA A 35 21.64 18.42 -9.39
N SER A 36 21.48 19.39 -8.48
CA SER A 36 21.30 19.12 -7.05
C SER A 36 19.86 18.68 -6.75
N ALA A 37 19.65 17.97 -5.64
CA ALA A 37 18.31 17.54 -5.21
C ALA A 37 17.28 18.70 -5.12
N PRO A 38 17.63 19.92 -4.63
CA PRO A 38 16.73 21.07 -4.69
C PRO A 38 16.36 21.50 -6.12
N THR A 39 17.31 21.45 -7.05
CA THR A 39 17.05 21.75 -8.46
C THR A 39 16.11 20.71 -9.08
N VAL A 40 16.31 19.43 -8.80
CA VAL A 40 15.41 18.36 -9.22
C VAL A 40 14.00 18.58 -8.67
N ALA A 41 13.87 18.92 -7.38
CA ALA A 41 12.56 19.22 -6.78
C ALA A 41 11.85 20.39 -7.45
N ARG A 42 12.58 21.46 -7.77
CA ARG A 42 12.05 22.63 -8.47
C ARG A 42 11.61 22.30 -9.89
N LEU A 43 12.38 21.49 -10.61
CA LEU A 43 12.01 21.02 -11.97
C LEU A 43 10.77 20.15 -11.93
N LEU A 44 10.68 19.22 -10.98
CA LEU A 44 9.48 18.42 -10.75
C LEU A 44 8.25 19.28 -10.50
N ARG A 45 8.34 20.29 -9.62
CA ARG A 45 7.25 21.23 -9.37
C ARG A 45 6.84 22.03 -10.60
N LYS A 46 7.79 22.40 -11.47
CA LYS A 46 7.49 23.08 -12.75
C LYS A 46 6.76 22.18 -13.76
N MET A 47 6.88 20.86 -13.61
CA MET A 47 6.17 19.86 -14.41
C MET A 47 4.93 19.33 -13.68
N ASP A 48 4.44 20.07 -12.67
CA ASP A 48 3.28 19.75 -11.83
C ASP A 48 3.40 18.47 -10.97
N TYR A 49 4.62 17.99 -10.74
CA TYR A 49 4.89 16.92 -9.78
C TYR A 49 5.03 17.48 -8.37
N SER A 50 4.39 16.82 -7.42
CA SER A 50 4.54 17.12 -5.99
C SER A 50 4.60 15.82 -5.17
N PRO A 51 5.19 15.84 -3.97
CA PRO A 51 5.15 14.69 -3.10
C PRO A 51 3.71 14.54 -2.59
N ARG A 52 3.07 13.41 -2.94
CA ARG A 52 1.70 13.11 -2.53
C ARG A 52 1.65 11.78 -1.77
N VAL A 53 0.67 11.68 -0.90
CA VAL A 53 0.25 10.42 -0.26
C VAL A 53 -0.91 9.82 -1.05
N ASN A 54 -1.22 8.55 -0.83
CA ASN A 54 -2.41 7.92 -1.40
C ASN A 54 -3.70 8.64 -0.93
N ALA A 55 -4.68 8.76 -1.83
CA ALA A 55 -6.01 9.29 -1.52
C ALA A 55 -6.96 8.14 -1.22
N LYS A 56 -7.61 8.16 -0.04
CA LYS A 56 -8.53 7.11 0.41
C LYS A 56 -9.95 7.41 -0.08
N GLU A 57 -10.25 7.05 -1.31
CA GLU A 57 -11.52 7.42 -1.96
C GLU A 57 -12.37 6.21 -2.38
N LYS A 58 -11.80 4.99 -2.35
CA LYS A 58 -12.54 3.77 -2.71
C LYS A 58 -13.22 3.18 -1.46
N GLU A 59 -14.52 3.44 -1.32
CA GLU A 59 -15.39 2.78 -0.32
C GLU A 59 -16.12 1.57 -0.92
N ARG A 60 -16.03 0.42 -0.25
CA ARG A 60 -17.02 -0.65 -0.37
C ARG A 60 -17.94 -0.52 0.86
N SER A 61 -19.23 -0.31 0.62
CA SER A 61 -20.30 0.02 1.57
C SER A 61 -20.02 -0.32 3.06
N SER A 62 -20.12 0.70 3.92
CA SER A 62 -19.96 0.62 5.39
C SER A 62 -20.92 -0.34 6.12
N GLN A 63 -21.95 -0.89 5.46
CA GLN A 63 -22.96 -1.78 6.05
C GLN A 63 -22.81 -3.18 5.48
N HIS A 64 -21.91 -3.98 6.06
CA HIS A 64 -21.87 -5.42 5.76
C HIS A 64 -22.87 -6.14 6.69
N PRO A 65 -23.94 -6.75 6.16
CA PRO A 65 -25.01 -7.35 6.97
C PRO A 65 -24.52 -8.45 7.93
N GLU A 66 -23.38 -9.08 7.61
CA GLU A 66 -22.85 -10.22 8.36
C GLU A 66 -21.71 -9.86 9.35
N ARG A 67 -21.47 -8.58 9.64
CA ARG A 67 -20.34 -8.14 10.50
C ARG A 67 -20.33 -8.82 11.88
N ASN A 68 -21.50 -9.15 12.44
CA ASN A 68 -21.61 -9.75 13.77
C ASN A 68 -21.51 -11.29 13.76
N GLN A 69 -21.71 -11.92 12.61
CA GLN A 69 -21.89 -13.38 12.50
C GLN A 69 -20.67 -14.16 13.02
N GLN A 70 -19.46 -13.66 12.73
CA GLN A 70 -18.22 -14.30 13.19
C GLN A 70 -18.06 -14.22 14.71
N PHE A 71 -18.47 -13.12 15.35
CA PHE A 71 -18.38 -12.95 16.80
C PHE A 71 -19.36 -13.88 17.53
N GLU A 72 -20.58 -13.98 17.02
CA GLU A 72 -21.60 -14.90 17.55
C GLU A 72 -21.12 -16.35 17.44
N TYR A 73 -20.59 -16.75 16.28
CA TYR A 73 -20.04 -18.09 16.08
C TYR A 73 -18.89 -18.40 17.05
N ILE A 74 -17.92 -17.49 17.21
CA ILE A 74 -16.80 -17.68 18.15
C ILE A 74 -17.30 -17.77 19.59
N ALA A 75 -18.29 -16.95 19.97
CA ALA A 75 -18.87 -16.99 21.31
C ALA A 75 -19.56 -18.34 21.60
N GLU A 76 -20.32 -18.87 20.64
CA GLU A 76 -20.96 -20.17 20.74
C GLU A 76 -19.91 -21.30 20.89
N GLN A 77 -18.88 -21.31 20.04
CA GLN A 77 -17.82 -22.31 20.14
C GLN A 77 -17.11 -22.22 21.50
N THR A 78 -16.77 -21.01 21.95
CA THR A 78 -16.13 -20.79 23.25
C THR A 78 -16.97 -21.36 24.40
N ALA A 79 -18.29 -21.15 24.38
CA ALA A 79 -19.18 -21.70 25.40
C ALA A 79 -19.18 -23.24 25.41
N ARG A 80 -19.24 -23.86 24.22
CA ARG A 80 -19.18 -25.33 24.08
C ARG A 80 -17.86 -25.90 24.60
N PHE A 81 -16.71 -25.37 24.17
CA PHE A 81 -15.41 -25.87 24.60
C PHE A 81 -15.18 -25.67 26.12
N ARG A 82 -15.67 -24.56 26.70
CA ARG A 82 -15.64 -24.36 28.16
C ARG A 82 -16.47 -25.41 28.90
N SER A 83 -17.69 -25.71 28.44
CA SER A 83 -18.54 -26.72 29.07
C SER A 83 -17.94 -28.13 29.02
N ALA A 84 -17.17 -28.43 27.98
CA ALA A 84 -16.48 -29.71 27.80
C ALA A 84 -15.12 -29.79 28.52
N GLY A 85 -14.73 -28.77 29.31
CA GLY A 85 -13.42 -28.70 29.96
C GLY A 85 -12.23 -28.66 28.99
N SER A 86 -12.49 -28.34 27.72
CA SER A 86 -11.50 -28.36 26.65
C SER A 86 -10.75 -27.03 26.56
N PRO A 87 -9.45 -27.05 26.22
CA PRO A 87 -8.65 -25.84 26.10
C PRO A 87 -9.11 -24.99 24.91
N ILE A 88 -9.05 -23.67 25.09
CA ILE A 88 -9.30 -22.69 24.03
C ILE A 88 -7.97 -22.01 23.71
N ILE A 89 -7.53 -22.12 22.46
CA ILE A 89 -6.25 -21.57 22.01
C ILE A 89 -6.53 -20.49 20.97
N SER A 90 -6.03 -19.28 21.21
CA SER A 90 -6.02 -18.20 20.22
C SER A 90 -4.74 -18.28 19.41
N VAL A 91 -4.85 -18.53 18.10
CA VAL A 91 -3.73 -18.54 17.18
C VAL A 91 -3.81 -17.27 16.33
N ASP A 92 -2.85 -16.38 16.51
CA ASP A 92 -2.68 -15.22 15.63
C ASP A 92 -1.66 -15.55 14.53
N THR A 93 -1.91 -15.04 13.32
CA THR A 93 -0.96 -15.19 12.21
C THR A 93 -0.45 -13.82 11.78
N LYS A 94 0.86 -13.75 11.52
CA LYS A 94 1.51 -12.52 11.06
C LYS A 94 0.91 -12.08 9.73
N LYS A 95 0.49 -10.80 9.65
CA LYS A 95 -0.06 -10.17 8.45
C LYS A 95 0.91 -10.30 7.26
N LYS A 96 0.41 -10.89 6.18
CA LYS A 96 1.00 -10.81 4.83
C LYS A 96 0.62 -9.48 4.18
N GLU A 97 1.50 -8.92 3.37
CA GLU A 97 1.22 -7.68 2.66
C GLU A 97 0.14 -7.93 1.61
N LEU A 98 -0.94 -7.14 1.66
CA LEU A 98 -2.02 -7.23 0.68
C LEU A 98 -1.57 -6.52 -0.59
N ILE A 99 -1.56 -7.25 -1.70
CA ILE A 99 -1.22 -6.73 -3.02
C ILE A 99 -2.51 -6.22 -3.68
N GLY A 100 -2.54 -4.96 -4.09
CA GLY A 100 -3.70 -4.29 -4.67
C GLY A 100 -3.74 -2.80 -4.31
N ASP A 101 -4.93 -2.20 -4.40
CA ASP A 101 -5.18 -0.78 -4.10
C ASP A 101 -5.21 -0.49 -2.59
N PHE A 102 -4.22 -0.98 -1.86
CA PHE A 102 -4.08 -0.77 -0.41
C PHE A 102 -3.22 0.44 -0.11
N ARG A 103 -3.45 1.03 1.05
CA ARG A 103 -2.65 2.16 1.51
C ARG A 103 -1.19 1.72 1.68
N GLN A 104 -0.29 2.40 0.99
CA GLN A 104 1.14 2.28 1.21
C GLN A 104 1.62 3.44 2.08
N ALA A 105 2.39 3.15 3.14
CA ALA A 105 3.01 4.20 3.92
C ALA A 105 4.13 4.85 3.11
N GLY A 106 4.10 6.17 2.91
CA GLY A 106 5.15 6.93 2.20
C GLY A 106 4.58 8.04 1.32
N GLN A 107 5.48 8.82 0.71
CA GLN A 107 5.15 9.83 -0.30
C GLN A 107 5.88 9.51 -1.60
N SER A 108 5.21 9.74 -2.72
CA SER A 108 5.79 9.64 -4.06
C SER A 108 5.60 10.96 -4.82
N TRP A 109 6.54 11.28 -5.70
CA TRP A 109 6.43 12.46 -6.57
C TRP A 109 5.53 12.10 -7.75
N VAL A 110 4.30 12.60 -7.74
CA VAL A 110 3.27 12.31 -8.76
C VAL A 110 2.44 13.56 -9.05
N GLN A 111 1.86 13.64 -10.25
CA GLN A 111 0.97 14.74 -10.62
C GLN A 111 -0.39 14.63 -9.92
N LYS A 112 -0.96 13.41 -9.88
CA LYS A 112 -2.22 13.08 -9.18
C LYS A 112 -1.98 12.03 -8.08
N PRO A 113 -2.67 12.12 -6.92
CA PRO A 113 -2.63 11.07 -5.91
C PRO A 113 -3.05 9.71 -6.49
N ILE A 114 -2.46 8.63 -5.96
CA ILE A 114 -2.92 7.28 -6.25
C ILE A 114 -4.09 6.97 -5.32
N GLU A 115 -5.26 6.69 -5.91
CA GLU A 115 -6.46 6.29 -5.17
C GLU A 115 -6.30 4.88 -4.58
N VAL A 116 -6.65 4.74 -3.30
CA VAL A 116 -6.61 3.47 -2.57
C VAL A 116 -7.90 3.25 -1.79
N ASN A 117 -8.10 2.00 -1.37
CA ASN A 117 -9.20 1.59 -0.52
C ASN A 117 -9.16 2.34 0.81
N VAL A 118 -10.34 2.77 1.28
CA VAL A 118 -10.49 3.40 2.60
C VAL A 118 -10.11 2.42 3.72
N HIS A 119 -10.47 1.15 3.51
CA HIS A 119 -10.21 0.02 4.39
C HIS A 119 -9.38 -1.06 3.68
N ASP A 120 -8.45 -1.67 4.42
CA ASP A 120 -7.60 -2.73 3.91
C ASP A 120 -8.20 -4.11 4.23
N PHE A 121 -9.22 -4.55 3.48
CA PHE A 121 -9.78 -5.90 3.65
C PHE A 121 -8.97 -6.93 2.86
N PRO A 122 -8.62 -8.09 3.46
CA PRO A 122 -7.88 -9.14 2.76
C PRO A 122 -8.59 -9.77 1.57
N SER A 123 -9.91 -9.58 1.44
CA SER A 123 -10.74 -10.01 0.31
C SER A 123 -10.59 -9.12 -0.92
N ASP A 124 -10.19 -7.86 -0.75
CA ASP A 124 -9.97 -6.92 -1.86
C ASP A 124 -8.57 -7.08 -2.47
N ALA A 125 -7.80 -8.06 -1.99
CA ALA A 125 -6.44 -8.27 -2.42
C ALA A 125 -6.36 -9.14 -3.67
N VAL A 126 -5.60 -8.67 -4.65
CA VAL A 126 -5.23 -9.45 -5.85
C VAL A 126 -4.26 -10.57 -5.48
N GLY A 127 -3.52 -10.40 -4.38
CA GLY A 127 -2.61 -11.41 -3.84
C GLY A 127 -2.10 -11.09 -2.44
N ARG A 128 -1.33 -12.00 -1.86
CA ARG A 128 -0.69 -11.84 -0.54
C ARG A 128 0.79 -12.19 -0.64
N ALA A 129 1.67 -11.30 -0.18
CA ALA A 129 3.11 -11.52 -0.07
C ALA A 129 3.53 -11.72 1.40
#